data_AF-A0A0K0DHF2-F1
#
_entry.id   AF-A0A0K0DHF2-F1
#
_cell.length_a   1.000
_cell.length_b   1.000
_cell.length_c   1.000
_cell.angle_alpha   90.00
_cell.angle_beta   90.00
_cell.angle_gamma   90.00
#
_symmetry.space_group_name_H-M   'P 1'
#
loop_
_entity.id
_entity.type
_entity.pdbx_description
1 polymer ?
#
loop_
_entity_poly.entity_id
_entity_poly.type
_entity_poly.pdbx_seq_one_letter_code
_entity_poly.pdbx_strand_id
1 'polypeptide(L)'
;LSHYFLFLLFSYLSFLGNGKQQQKDAASTRADYPIPPQCGVYYFEITIVRGLKGCMGVGVCGKSVNLNRLPGWDRYSYGYHGDDGNFFSFSGNGVSYGPKFTSGDVIGCGINLVNKTIFFTKNGVHLGVASRDLEHIDDLYPTVGLQTTGEVVDANFGQRPFRFDIRPEMETARAKVTNEILSIQLPPEKTDWMNRLVSSWMACEGYSKSMASFCNAAKLVPEEDEQSIEMRKGDNSSFQARTFEYEFHSSVTKENSKQRREFSFVI
;
A
#
# COMPACT_ATOMS: atom_id res chain seq x y z
N LEU A 1 16.42 27.65 24.20
CA LEU A 1 16.39 26.32 24.84
C LEU A 1 15.25 25.55 24.18
N SER A 2 15.59 24.61 23.29
CA SER A 2 14.63 23.94 22.41
C SER A 2 13.72 23.01 23.22
N HIS A 3 12.41 23.28 23.20
CA HIS A 3 11.40 22.45 23.86
C HIS A 3 11.13 21.19 23.01
N TYR A 4 11.98 20.18 23.13
CA TYR A 4 11.69 18.85 22.57
C TYR A 4 10.73 18.11 23.52
N PHE A 5 9.46 18.01 23.14
CA PHE A 5 8.40 17.37 23.93
C PHE A 5 8.44 15.84 23.87
N LEU A 6 9.06 15.27 22.83
CA LEU A 6 9.13 13.83 22.58
C LEU A 6 10.59 13.35 22.55
N PHE A 7 10.83 12.17 23.13
CA PHE A 7 12.09 11.46 23.08
C PHE A 7 11.89 10.06 22.51
N LEU A 8 12.74 9.69 21.56
CA LEU A 8 12.70 8.40 20.87
C LEU A 8 13.91 7.56 21.26
N LEU A 9 13.68 6.32 21.70
CA LEU A 9 14.71 5.31 21.89
C LEU A 9 14.28 4.02 21.17
N PHE A 10 14.90 3.72 20.02
CA PHE A 10 14.45 2.66 19.12
C PHE A 10 12.98 2.83 18.70
N SER A 11 12.10 1.90 19.11
CA SER A 11 10.65 1.94 18.85
C SER A 11 9.83 2.57 19.99
N TYR A 12 10.47 2.94 21.10
CA TYR A 12 9.82 3.57 22.25
C TYR A 12 9.76 5.08 22.08
N LEU A 13 8.56 5.63 22.24
CA LEU A 13 8.30 7.06 22.26
C LEU A 13 7.81 7.47 23.64
N SER A 14 8.46 8.47 24.24
CA SER A 14 8.10 9.01 25.55
C SER A 14 7.85 10.51 25.47
N PHE A 15 6.81 10.99 26.16
CA PHE A 15 6.54 12.43 26.29
C PHE A 15 7.26 12.99 27.54
N LEU A 16 8.21 13.90 27.30
CA LEU A 16 9.07 14.54 28.31
C LEU A 16 8.63 15.97 28.67
N GLY A 17 7.60 16.51 28.04
CA GLY A 17 7.12 17.87 28.32
C GLY A 17 6.42 18.00 29.68
N ASN A 18 6.41 19.22 30.24
CA ASN A 18 5.63 19.58 31.45
C ASN A 18 4.15 19.91 31.11
N GLY A 19 3.54 19.14 30.21
CA GLY A 19 2.19 19.38 29.71
C GLY A 19 1.14 19.38 30.83
N LYS A 20 0.33 20.44 30.90
CA LYS A 20 -0.76 20.60 31.88
C LYS A 20 -2.14 20.32 31.27
N GLN A 21 -2.20 19.47 30.23
CA GLN A 21 -3.40 19.12 29.46
C GLN A 21 -4.01 20.26 28.64
N GLN A 22 -3.22 21.28 28.27
CA GLN A 22 -3.70 22.27 27.32
C GLN A 22 -3.48 21.75 25.90
N GLN A 23 -4.36 22.14 24.97
CA GLN A 23 -4.26 21.78 23.54
C GLN A 23 -2.87 22.10 22.95
N LYS A 24 -2.23 23.18 23.44
CA LYS A 24 -0.89 23.62 23.07
C LYS A 24 0.26 22.70 23.52
N ASP A 25 -0.02 21.77 24.43
CA ASP A 25 0.96 20.84 24.99
C ASP A 25 1.02 19.53 24.20
N ALA A 26 0.16 19.37 23.17
CA ALA A 26 0.16 18.20 22.32
C ALA A 26 1.41 18.16 21.44
N ALA A 27 2.01 16.97 21.32
CA ALA A 27 3.12 16.72 20.43
C ALA A 27 2.91 15.38 19.72
N SER A 28 3.06 15.40 18.41
CA SER A 28 3.04 14.23 17.54
C SER A 28 4.41 13.95 16.98
N THR A 29 4.65 12.67 16.71
CA THR A 29 5.73 12.23 15.84
C THR A 29 5.14 11.35 14.75
N ARG A 30 5.86 11.27 13.64
CA ARG A 30 5.53 10.40 12.50
C ARG A 30 6.69 9.47 12.20
N ALA A 31 6.43 8.38 11.48
CA ALA A 31 7.47 7.53 10.94
C ALA A 31 8.37 8.28 9.95
N ASP A 32 9.54 7.71 9.67
CA ASP A 32 10.55 8.31 8.78
C ASP A 32 10.11 8.31 7.31
N TYR A 33 9.27 7.35 6.92
CA TYR A 33 8.83 7.12 5.55
C TYR A 33 7.30 7.04 5.43
N PRO A 34 6.73 7.48 4.29
CA PRO A 34 5.31 7.32 4.03
C PRO A 34 4.96 5.84 3.80
N ILE A 35 3.69 5.53 3.94
CA ILE A 35 3.14 4.22 3.56
C ILE A 35 3.34 4.03 2.06
N PRO A 36 4.02 2.95 1.61
CA PRO A 36 4.19 2.68 0.19
C PRO A 36 2.83 2.43 -0.50
N PRO A 37 2.51 3.12 -1.61
CA PRO A 37 1.24 2.94 -2.32
C PRO A 37 0.97 1.49 -2.77
N GLN A 38 2.03 0.71 -2.97
CA GLN A 38 1.97 -0.67 -3.47
C GLN A 38 1.58 -1.69 -2.41
N CYS A 39 1.50 -1.31 -1.12
CA CYS A 39 1.15 -2.24 -0.05
C CYS A 39 -0.27 -2.80 -0.18
N GLY A 40 -1.20 -2.07 -0.82
CA GLY A 40 -2.62 -2.40 -0.87
C GLY A 40 -3.31 -2.20 0.48
N VAL A 41 -2.84 -2.91 1.52
CA VAL A 41 -3.21 -2.71 2.92
C VAL A 41 -1.94 -2.53 3.74
N TYR A 42 -1.85 -1.44 4.51
CA TYR A 42 -0.78 -1.19 5.47
C TYR A 42 -1.33 -1.24 6.89
N TYR A 43 -0.58 -1.82 7.82
CA TYR A 43 -1.01 -2.00 9.20
C TYR A 43 0.17 -1.87 10.17
N PHE A 44 -0.07 -1.20 11.30
CA PHE A 44 0.88 -1.09 12.40
C PHE A 44 0.16 -1.08 13.74
N GLU A 45 0.85 -1.45 14.81
CA GLU A 45 0.32 -1.47 16.18
C GLU A 45 1.11 -0.57 17.10
N ILE A 46 0.40 0.13 17.98
CA ILE A 46 0.95 0.96 19.04
C ILE A 46 0.53 0.35 20.37
N THR A 47 1.51 -0.08 21.16
CA THR A 47 1.28 -0.54 22.53
C THR A 47 1.37 0.64 23.48
N ILE A 48 0.33 0.84 24.28
CA ILE A 48 0.31 1.88 25.31
C ILE A 48 1.07 1.37 26.53
N VAL A 49 2.35 1.72 26.64
CA VAL A 49 3.19 1.30 27.77
C VAL A 49 2.77 2.03 29.04
N ARG A 50 2.49 3.34 28.93
CA ARG A 50 1.96 4.16 30.02
C ARG A 50 1.05 5.24 29.43
N GLY A 51 -0.24 5.16 29.74
CA GLY A 51 -1.26 6.12 29.35
C GLY A 51 -1.97 6.65 30.59
N LEU A 52 -1.45 7.72 31.20
CA LEU A 52 -1.94 8.22 32.48
C LEU A 52 -3.35 8.81 32.38
N LYS A 53 -3.55 9.76 31.46
CA LYS A 53 -4.83 10.46 31.26
C LYS A 53 -5.52 10.10 29.94
N GLY A 54 -4.89 9.27 29.12
CA GLY A 54 -5.49 8.76 27.88
C GLY A 54 -5.43 9.72 26.69
N CYS A 55 -4.90 10.94 26.86
CA CYS A 55 -4.85 11.98 25.81
C CYS A 55 -3.77 11.67 24.77
N MET A 56 -3.93 10.54 24.09
CA MET A 56 -3.04 10.01 23.07
C MET A 56 -3.86 9.76 21.81
N GLY A 57 -3.28 10.09 20.66
CA GLY A 57 -3.88 9.83 19.35
C GLY A 57 -3.02 8.88 18.54
N VAL A 58 -3.63 7.86 17.95
CA VAL A 58 -2.98 6.95 16.99
C VAL A 58 -3.62 7.15 15.62
N GLY A 59 -2.83 7.25 14.57
CA GLY A 59 -3.36 7.34 13.22
C GLY A 59 -2.31 7.66 12.17
N VAL A 60 -2.67 8.50 11.21
CA VAL A 60 -1.79 8.88 10.09
C VAL A 60 -1.87 10.37 9.79
N CYS A 61 -0.80 10.94 9.23
CA CYS A 61 -0.81 12.31 8.75
C CYS A 61 0.05 12.51 7.51
N GLY A 62 -0.27 13.54 6.73
CA GLY A 62 0.56 14.00 5.61
C GLY A 62 1.89 14.63 6.07
N LYS A 63 2.82 14.76 5.12
CA LYS A 63 4.18 15.31 5.36
C LYS A 63 4.21 16.76 5.87
N SER A 64 3.23 17.59 5.53
CA SER A 64 3.19 19.01 5.90
C SER A 64 2.34 19.31 7.13
N VAL A 65 1.79 18.30 7.79
CA VAL A 65 0.92 18.48 8.98
C VAL A 65 1.72 19.00 10.16
N ASN A 66 1.14 19.92 10.93
CA ASN A 66 1.75 20.46 12.14
C ASN A 66 1.81 19.39 13.24
N LEU A 67 3.01 19.10 13.71
CA LEU A 67 3.26 18.07 14.71
C LEU A 67 3.07 18.55 16.15
N ASN A 68 2.70 19.81 16.40
CA ASN A 68 2.32 20.31 17.74
C ASN A 68 0.83 20.10 18.05
N ARG A 69 0.23 19.05 17.48
CA ARG A 69 -1.19 18.71 17.56
C ARG A 69 -1.37 17.20 17.50
N LEU A 70 -2.46 16.68 18.06
CA LEU A 70 -2.77 15.25 17.97
C LEU A 70 -3.25 14.87 16.55
N PRO A 71 -3.04 13.61 16.10
CA PRO A 71 -3.50 13.14 14.81
C PRO A 71 -5.01 13.35 14.64
N GLY A 72 -5.44 13.79 13.45
CA GLY A 72 -6.84 14.04 13.13
C GLY A 72 -7.31 15.49 13.25
N TRP A 73 -6.62 16.33 14.01
CA TRP A 73 -7.07 17.71 14.28
C TRP A 73 -6.82 18.69 13.13
N ASP A 74 -5.80 18.43 12.32
CA ASP A 74 -5.42 19.27 11.19
C ASP A 74 -5.75 18.60 9.87
N ARG A 75 -5.76 19.41 8.80
CA ARG A 75 -6.03 18.93 7.46
C ARG A 75 -4.99 17.87 7.05
N TYR A 76 -5.45 16.81 6.39
CA TYR A 76 -4.66 15.65 5.95
C TYR A 76 -4.11 14.81 7.10
N SER A 77 -4.82 14.81 8.23
CA SER A 77 -4.53 13.95 9.36
C SER A 77 -5.80 13.24 9.82
N TYR A 78 -5.61 12.00 10.26
CA TYR A 78 -6.63 11.10 10.75
C TYR A 78 -6.14 10.48 12.06
N GLY A 79 -6.99 10.39 13.06
CA GLY A 79 -6.58 9.89 14.37
C GLY A 79 -7.72 9.32 15.21
N TYR A 80 -7.41 8.31 15.99
CA TYR A 80 -8.28 7.72 17.00
C TYR A 80 -7.70 8.00 18.38
N HIS A 81 -8.51 8.61 19.25
CA HIS A 81 -8.05 9.17 20.53
C HIS A 81 -8.47 8.31 21.71
N GLY A 82 -7.57 8.17 22.68
CA GLY A 82 -7.72 7.24 23.80
C GLY A 82 -8.60 7.72 24.94
N ASP A 83 -8.72 9.03 25.12
CA ASP A 83 -9.42 9.67 26.24
C ASP A 83 -10.93 9.71 26.04
N ASP A 84 -11.40 9.78 24.81
CA ASP A 84 -12.82 9.83 24.45
C ASP A 84 -13.29 8.65 23.58
N GLY A 85 -12.37 7.98 22.88
CA GLY A 85 -12.70 6.91 21.93
C GLY A 85 -13.19 7.44 20.57
N ASN A 86 -13.02 8.73 20.31
CA ASN A 86 -13.48 9.36 19.08
C ASN A 86 -12.46 9.24 17.95
N PHE A 87 -12.98 9.25 16.72
CA PHE A 87 -12.21 9.42 15.51
C PHE A 87 -12.23 10.89 15.06
N PHE A 88 -11.07 11.40 14.69
CA PHE A 88 -10.84 12.77 14.24
C PHE A 88 -10.28 12.74 12.82
N SER A 89 -10.86 13.56 11.94
CA SER A 89 -10.42 13.71 10.56
C SER A 89 -10.56 15.18 10.15
N PHE A 90 -9.45 15.83 9.82
CA PHE A 90 -9.43 17.23 9.37
C PHE A 90 -10.07 18.25 10.35
N SER A 91 -10.30 17.87 11.61
CA SER A 91 -11.18 18.61 12.51
C SER A 91 -10.83 18.34 13.96
N GLY A 92 -10.90 19.38 14.81
CA GLY A 92 -10.83 19.25 16.26
C GLY A 92 -12.11 18.71 16.90
N ASN A 93 -13.18 18.51 16.12
CA ASN A 93 -14.44 17.90 16.57
C ASN A 93 -14.45 16.43 16.14
N GLY A 94 -14.23 15.53 17.11
CA GLY A 94 -14.24 14.10 16.90
C GLY A 94 -15.65 13.53 16.79
N VAL A 95 -15.75 12.35 16.18
CA VAL A 95 -16.99 11.57 16.06
C VAL A 95 -16.85 10.28 16.85
N SER A 96 -17.90 9.87 17.56
CA SER A 96 -17.91 8.60 18.29
C SER A 96 -17.59 7.44 17.35
N TYR A 97 -16.61 6.62 17.74
CA TYR A 97 -16.07 5.56 16.88
C TYR A 97 -15.84 4.26 17.65
N GLY A 98 -15.01 4.30 18.70
CA GLY A 98 -14.57 3.11 19.41
C GLY A 98 -14.56 3.30 20.92
N PRO A 99 -14.18 2.25 21.67
CA PRO A 99 -13.98 2.36 23.12
C PRO A 99 -12.79 3.28 23.44
N LYS A 100 -12.68 3.73 24.69
CA LYS A 100 -11.45 4.37 25.17
C LYS A 100 -10.30 3.37 25.26
N PHE A 101 -9.06 3.85 25.31
CA PHE A 101 -7.88 3.00 25.51
C PHE A 101 -6.84 3.61 26.44
N THR A 102 -6.09 2.76 27.14
CA THR A 102 -5.13 3.16 28.18
C THR A 102 -3.97 2.17 28.28
N SER A 103 -3.14 2.33 29.32
CA SER A 103 -1.99 1.48 29.62
C SER A 103 -2.31 -0.01 29.49
N GLY A 104 -1.47 -0.74 28.76
CA GLY A 104 -1.61 -2.17 28.48
C GLY A 104 -2.43 -2.51 27.23
N ASP A 105 -3.18 -1.54 26.67
CA ASP A 105 -3.90 -1.75 25.42
C ASP A 105 -2.94 -1.70 24.22
N VAL A 106 -3.25 -2.50 23.19
CA VAL A 106 -2.61 -2.48 21.87
C VAL A 106 -3.60 -1.93 20.86
N ILE A 107 -3.26 -0.80 20.24
CA ILE A 107 -4.08 -0.14 19.23
C ILE A 107 -3.44 -0.29 17.87
N GLY A 108 -4.10 -1.01 16.99
CA GLY A 108 -3.67 -1.10 15.60
C GLY A 108 -4.39 -0.11 14.70
N CYS A 109 -3.69 0.37 13.69
CA CYS A 109 -4.21 1.26 12.65
C CYS A 109 -3.98 0.63 11.29
N GLY A 110 -5.06 0.40 10.56
CA GLY A 110 -5.06 -0.20 9.24
C GLY A 110 -5.52 0.78 8.16
N ILE A 111 -4.77 0.85 7.08
CA ILE A 111 -5.03 1.71 5.93
C ILE A 111 -5.17 0.81 4.71
N ASN A 112 -6.38 0.74 4.17
CA ASN A 112 -6.66 0.04 2.92
C ASN A 112 -6.63 1.06 1.78
N LEU A 113 -5.55 1.04 1.00
CA LEU A 113 -5.30 1.93 -0.12
C LEU A 113 -6.14 1.57 -1.36
N VAL A 114 -6.57 0.31 -1.48
CA VAL A 114 -7.48 -0.13 -2.55
C VAL A 114 -8.86 0.50 -2.37
N ASN A 115 -9.40 0.44 -1.15
CA ASN A 115 -10.72 0.96 -0.83
C ASN A 115 -10.70 2.41 -0.33
N LYS A 116 -9.51 2.98 -0.12
CA LYS A 116 -9.30 4.30 0.50
C LYS A 116 -10.02 4.41 1.85
N THR A 117 -9.83 3.42 2.72
CA THR A 117 -10.46 3.37 4.05
C THR A 117 -9.43 3.26 5.16
N ILE A 118 -9.74 3.82 6.32
CA ILE A 118 -8.98 3.63 7.56
C ILE A 118 -9.84 2.90 8.59
N PHE A 119 -9.23 1.97 9.32
CA PHE A 119 -9.84 1.25 10.43
C PHE A 119 -8.84 1.14 11.58
N PHE A 120 -9.37 0.83 12.76
CA PHE A 120 -8.56 0.58 13.94
C PHE A 120 -8.93 -0.76 14.56
N THR A 121 -8.02 -1.24 15.39
CA THR A 121 -8.18 -2.47 16.16
C THR A 121 -7.78 -2.19 17.59
N LYS A 122 -8.45 -2.85 18.54
CA LYS A 122 -8.05 -2.83 19.95
C LYS A 122 -7.84 -4.24 20.43
N ASN A 123 -6.65 -4.52 20.95
CA ASN A 123 -6.29 -5.81 21.54
C ASN A 123 -6.57 -7.02 20.62
N GLY A 124 -6.37 -6.85 19.31
CA GLY A 124 -6.62 -7.88 18.29
C GLY A 124 -8.07 -7.94 17.78
N VAL A 125 -8.94 -7.01 18.18
CA VAL A 125 -10.33 -6.94 17.72
C VAL A 125 -10.52 -5.76 16.78
N HIS A 126 -11.08 -6.00 15.59
CA HIS A 126 -11.40 -4.97 14.61
C HIS A 126 -12.57 -4.09 15.07
N LEU A 127 -12.41 -2.76 15.07
CA LEU A 127 -13.40 -1.80 15.59
C LEU A 127 -14.35 -1.26 14.52
N GLY A 128 -14.18 -1.71 13.28
CA GLY A 128 -14.95 -1.22 12.13
C GLY A 128 -14.19 -0.12 11.37
N VAL A 129 -14.68 0.19 10.17
CA VAL A 129 -14.10 1.26 9.34
C VAL A 129 -14.42 2.61 9.98
N ALA A 130 -13.39 3.38 10.31
CA ALA A 130 -13.55 4.70 10.93
C ALA A 130 -13.90 5.78 9.90
N SER A 131 -13.33 5.68 8.70
CA SER A 131 -13.63 6.59 7.59
C SER A 131 -13.44 5.91 6.24
N ARG A 132 -14.22 6.38 5.28
CA ARG A 132 -14.18 6.00 3.86
C ARG A 132 -13.75 7.21 3.05
N ASP A 133 -13.24 6.95 1.84
CA ASP A 133 -12.83 7.97 0.89
C ASP A 133 -11.73 8.90 1.43
N LEU A 134 -10.65 8.31 1.94
CA LEU A 134 -9.48 9.05 2.38
C LEU A 134 -8.95 9.96 1.26
N GLU A 135 -8.63 11.21 1.61
CA GLU A 135 -8.03 12.19 0.72
C GLU A 135 -6.50 12.19 0.87
N HIS A 136 -5.78 12.45 -0.23
CA HIS A 136 -4.32 12.63 -0.23
C HIS A 136 -3.57 11.44 0.41
N ILE A 137 -3.92 10.22 -0.04
CA ILE A 137 -3.37 8.97 0.50
C ILE A 137 -1.93 8.68 0.07
N ASP A 138 -1.39 9.43 -0.90
CA ASP A 138 -0.10 9.14 -1.54
C ASP A 138 1.10 9.39 -0.61
N ASP A 139 0.92 10.17 0.47
CA ASP A 139 1.97 10.58 1.40
C ASP A 139 1.51 10.50 2.87
N LEU A 140 0.79 9.45 3.24
CA LEU A 140 0.39 9.22 4.64
C LEU A 140 1.51 8.54 5.43
N TYR A 141 1.84 9.11 6.60
CA TYR A 141 2.82 8.57 7.53
C TYR A 141 2.10 8.04 8.77
N PRO A 142 2.47 6.87 9.31
CA PRO A 142 2.07 6.46 10.65
C PRO A 142 2.45 7.52 11.68
N THR A 143 1.50 7.90 12.53
CA THR A 143 1.64 9.03 13.46
C THR A 143 1.07 8.68 14.81
N VAL A 144 1.79 9.07 15.86
CA VAL A 144 1.32 9.01 17.25
C VAL A 144 1.48 10.37 17.89
N GLY A 145 0.43 10.83 18.56
CA GLY A 145 0.42 12.04 19.37
C GLY A 145 0.27 11.72 20.84
N LEU A 146 1.05 12.41 21.66
CA LEU A 146 1.01 12.37 23.12
C LEU A 146 0.80 13.80 23.64
N GLN A 147 0.19 13.93 24.83
CA GLN A 147 -0.12 15.26 25.38
C GLN A 147 0.25 15.39 26.87
N THR A 148 0.34 14.29 27.61
CA THR A 148 0.57 14.35 29.06
C THR A 148 1.91 13.77 29.50
N THR A 149 2.52 14.40 30.51
CA THR A 149 3.83 14.02 31.06
C THR A 149 3.88 12.56 31.47
N GLY A 150 4.88 11.83 30.99
CA GLY A 150 5.08 10.43 31.35
C GLY A 150 4.26 9.44 30.51
N GLU A 151 3.55 9.89 29.47
CA GLU A 151 3.01 8.98 28.46
C GLU A 151 4.13 8.29 27.70
N VAL A 152 4.00 6.98 27.52
CA VAL A 152 4.97 6.13 26.81
C VAL A 152 4.22 5.16 25.93
N VAL A 153 4.68 5.03 24.69
CA VAL A 153 4.16 4.05 23.72
C VAL A 153 5.31 3.30 23.05
N ASP A 154 5.03 2.09 22.58
CA ASP A 154 5.95 1.28 21.78
C ASP A 154 5.31 0.95 20.44
N ALA A 155 6.01 1.26 19.34
CA ALA A 155 5.50 1.04 17.99
C ALA A 155 5.95 -0.32 17.42
N ASN A 156 5.04 -1.00 16.74
CA ASN A 156 5.30 -2.19 15.95
C ASN A 156 4.85 -1.94 14.51
N PHE A 157 5.81 -1.82 13.60
CA PHE A 157 5.61 -1.65 12.15
C PHE A 157 5.84 -2.98 11.40
N GLY A 158 5.66 -4.13 12.06
CA GLY A 158 5.83 -5.49 11.49
C GLY A 158 7.10 -6.23 11.90
N GLN A 159 7.90 -5.65 12.79
CA GLN A 159 9.14 -6.25 13.32
C GLN A 159 8.84 -7.37 14.32
N ARG A 160 7.61 -7.39 14.85
CA ARG A 160 7.08 -8.40 15.77
C ARG A 160 5.70 -8.84 15.27
N PRO A 161 5.26 -10.08 15.57
CA PRO A 161 3.90 -10.50 15.24
C PRO A 161 2.86 -9.52 15.79
N PHE A 162 1.86 -9.19 14.97
CA PHE A 162 0.75 -8.36 15.38
C PHE A 162 -0.20 -9.14 16.29
N ARG A 163 -0.91 -8.41 17.16
CA ARG A 163 -1.99 -8.96 17.98
C ARG A 163 -3.26 -9.19 17.15
N PHE A 164 -3.52 -8.34 16.16
CA PHE A 164 -4.56 -8.54 15.16
C PHE A 164 -4.07 -9.42 14.00
N ASP A 165 -4.91 -10.36 13.55
CA ASP A 165 -4.64 -11.11 12.32
C ASP A 165 -5.02 -10.26 11.09
N ILE A 166 -4.03 -9.61 10.50
CA ILE A 166 -4.21 -8.73 9.32
C ILE A 166 -4.39 -9.50 8.00
N ARG A 167 -4.06 -10.81 7.97
CA ARG A 167 -4.03 -11.60 6.71
C ARG A 167 -5.37 -11.59 5.96
N PRO A 168 -6.55 -11.75 6.61
CA PRO A 168 -7.83 -11.73 5.92
C PRO A 168 -8.12 -10.40 5.21
N GLU A 169 -7.71 -9.27 5.79
CA GLU A 169 -7.86 -7.93 5.16
C GLU A 169 -6.99 -7.82 3.90
N MET A 170 -5.75 -8.31 3.96
CA MET A 170 -4.83 -8.33 2.83
C MET A 170 -5.34 -9.23 1.70
N GLU A 171 -5.83 -10.42 2.04
CA GLU A 171 -6.40 -11.37 1.08
C GLU A 171 -7.64 -10.80 0.39
N THR A 172 -8.54 -10.18 1.15
CA THR A 172 -9.75 -9.54 0.62
C THR A 172 -9.39 -8.41 -0.34
N ALA A 173 -8.44 -7.54 0.02
CA ALA A 173 -7.98 -6.46 -0.84
C ALA A 173 -7.33 -6.99 -2.12
N ARG A 174 -6.49 -8.03 -2.02
CA ARG A 174 -5.83 -8.67 -3.17
C ARG A 174 -6.85 -9.31 -4.11
N ALA A 175 -7.84 -10.04 -3.57
CA ALA A 175 -8.88 -10.67 -4.35
C ALA A 175 -9.70 -9.62 -5.13
N LYS A 176 -10.04 -8.50 -4.48
CA LYS A 176 -10.74 -7.39 -5.12
C LYS A 176 -9.95 -6.82 -6.30
N VAL A 177 -8.68 -6.46 -6.10
CA VAL A 177 -7.82 -5.93 -7.18
C VAL A 177 -7.70 -6.94 -8.32
N THR A 178 -7.52 -8.23 -8.00
CA THR A 178 -7.42 -9.29 -9.01
C THR A 178 -8.70 -9.40 -9.83
N ASN A 179 -9.87 -9.37 -9.18
CA ASN A 179 -11.16 -9.42 -9.86
C ASN A 179 -11.40 -8.18 -10.73
N GLU A 180 -11.02 -7.00 -10.27
CA GLU A 180 -11.09 -5.77 -11.05
C GLU A 180 -10.20 -5.86 -12.30
N ILE A 181 -8.95 -6.31 -12.16
CA ILE A 181 -8.03 -6.52 -13.30
C ILE A 181 -8.62 -7.52 -14.30
N LEU A 182 -9.12 -8.67 -13.83
CA LEU A 182 -9.69 -9.71 -14.69
C LEU A 182 -10.99 -9.26 -15.37
N SER A 183 -11.71 -8.31 -14.80
CA SER A 183 -12.92 -7.75 -15.40
C SER A 183 -12.65 -6.78 -16.54
N ILE A 184 -11.42 -6.25 -16.66
CA ILE A 184 -11.05 -5.31 -17.71
C ILE A 184 -11.06 -6.02 -19.07
N GLN A 185 -11.97 -5.60 -19.94
CA GLN A 185 -11.98 -6.00 -21.34
C GLN A 185 -11.25 -4.94 -22.17
N LEU A 186 -10.13 -5.30 -22.77
CA LEU A 186 -9.39 -4.42 -23.68
C LEU A 186 -9.99 -4.47 -25.09
N PRO A 187 -10.02 -3.35 -25.83
CA PRO A 187 -10.53 -3.33 -27.20
C PRO A 187 -9.75 -4.29 -28.13
N PRO A 188 -10.42 -4.99 -29.06
CA PRO A 188 -9.77 -5.90 -30.02
C PRO A 188 -8.62 -5.25 -30.80
N GLU A 189 -8.76 -3.97 -31.17
CA GLU A 189 -7.71 -3.21 -31.88
C GLU A 189 -6.38 -3.14 -31.12
N LYS A 190 -6.43 -3.20 -29.78
CA LYS A 190 -5.22 -3.20 -28.94
C LYS A 190 -4.71 -4.61 -28.66
N THR A 191 -5.59 -5.61 -28.65
CA THR A 191 -5.23 -6.98 -28.25
C THR A 191 -4.88 -7.90 -29.42
N ASP A 192 -5.48 -7.72 -30.60
CA ASP A 192 -5.31 -8.66 -31.71
C ASP A 192 -3.85 -8.72 -32.20
N TRP A 193 -3.23 -7.57 -32.47
CA TRP A 193 -1.83 -7.53 -32.88
C TRP A 193 -0.88 -8.06 -31.79
N MET A 194 -1.16 -7.77 -30.51
CA MET A 194 -0.37 -8.25 -29.39
C MET A 194 -0.46 -9.76 -29.27
N ASN A 195 -1.67 -10.30 -29.34
CA ASN A 195 -1.91 -11.73 -29.22
C ASN A 195 -1.28 -12.48 -30.41
N ARG A 196 -1.37 -11.95 -31.64
CA ARG A 196 -0.68 -12.52 -32.81
C ARG A 196 0.83 -12.51 -32.65
N LEU A 197 1.41 -11.40 -32.19
CA LEU A 197 2.86 -11.28 -31.95
C LEU A 197 3.34 -12.31 -30.92
N VAL A 198 2.62 -12.43 -29.79
CA VAL A 198 2.95 -13.40 -28.74
C VAL A 198 2.82 -14.84 -29.25
N SER A 199 1.76 -15.14 -29.99
CA SER A 199 1.57 -16.46 -30.61
C SER A 199 2.70 -16.82 -31.58
N SER A 200 3.07 -15.89 -32.47
CA SER A 200 4.15 -16.06 -33.44
C SER A 200 5.49 -16.27 -32.75
N TRP A 201 5.79 -15.47 -31.72
CA TRP A 201 7.01 -15.65 -30.92
C TRP A 201 7.05 -17.03 -30.22
N MET A 202 5.94 -17.48 -29.63
CA MET A 202 5.87 -18.83 -29.03
C MET A 202 6.09 -19.94 -30.05
N ALA A 203 5.59 -19.77 -31.29
CA ALA A 203 5.84 -20.70 -32.38
C ALA A 203 7.33 -20.75 -32.75
N CYS A 204 7.98 -19.58 -32.89
CA CYS A 204 9.40 -19.48 -33.22
C CYS A 204 10.32 -20.13 -32.16
N GLU A 205 10.03 -19.92 -30.88
CA GLU A 205 10.80 -20.52 -29.76
C GLU A 205 10.45 -22.00 -29.51
N GLY A 206 9.45 -22.51 -30.24
CA GLY A 206 9.04 -23.90 -30.17
C GLY A 206 8.15 -24.26 -28.98
N TYR A 207 7.47 -23.28 -28.36
CA TYR A 207 6.52 -23.50 -27.25
C TYR A 207 5.13 -23.92 -27.76
N SER A 208 5.09 -25.00 -28.53
CA SER A 208 3.91 -25.50 -29.26
C SER A 208 2.64 -25.65 -28.39
N LYS A 209 2.75 -26.32 -27.24
CA LYS A 209 1.65 -26.52 -26.27
C LYS A 209 1.16 -25.23 -25.62
N SER A 210 2.09 -24.34 -25.28
CA SER A 210 1.78 -23.05 -24.67
C SER A 210 1.10 -22.12 -25.67
N MET A 211 1.58 -22.11 -26.92
CA MET A 211 0.96 -21.40 -28.04
C MET A 211 -0.47 -21.88 -28.27
N ALA A 212 -0.71 -23.19 -28.40
CA ALA A 212 -2.05 -23.74 -28.61
C ALA A 212 -3.03 -23.34 -27.48
N SER A 213 -2.57 -23.44 -26.23
CA SER A 213 -3.36 -23.02 -25.06
C SER A 213 -3.65 -21.51 -25.08
N PHE A 214 -2.65 -20.70 -25.46
CA PHE A 214 -2.77 -19.25 -25.58
C PHE A 214 -3.74 -18.84 -26.70
N CYS A 215 -3.62 -19.41 -27.90
CA CYS A 215 -4.53 -19.14 -29.02
C CYS A 215 -5.98 -19.47 -28.66
N ASN A 216 -6.22 -20.60 -27.98
CA ASN A 216 -7.55 -20.98 -27.54
C ASN A 216 -8.13 -19.95 -26.53
N ALA A 217 -7.33 -19.51 -25.55
CA ALA A 217 -7.75 -18.50 -24.59
C ALA A 217 -7.99 -17.13 -25.23
N ALA A 218 -7.13 -16.73 -26.17
CA ALA A 218 -7.21 -15.48 -26.92
C ALA A 218 -8.22 -15.51 -28.09
N LYS A 219 -8.86 -16.67 -28.35
CA LYS A 219 -9.73 -16.93 -29.50
C LYS A 219 -9.07 -16.60 -30.85
N LEU A 220 -7.78 -16.91 -30.97
CA LEU A 220 -7.00 -16.82 -32.20
C LEU A 220 -6.92 -18.17 -32.91
N VAL A 221 -6.75 -18.10 -34.23
CA VAL A 221 -6.35 -19.26 -35.03
C VAL A 221 -4.82 -19.27 -35.09
N PRO A 222 -4.14 -20.37 -34.68
CA PRO A 222 -2.69 -20.51 -34.81
C PRO A 222 -2.26 -20.38 -36.28
N GLU A 223 -1.17 -19.66 -36.53
CA GLU A 223 -0.58 -19.54 -37.88
C GLU A 223 0.18 -20.81 -38.28
N GLU A 224 0.68 -21.57 -37.30
CA GLU A 224 1.43 -22.81 -37.48
C GLU A 224 0.86 -23.90 -36.57
N ASP A 225 0.93 -25.17 -37.02
CA ASP A 225 0.45 -26.32 -36.26
C ASP A 225 1.48 -26.83 -35.23
N GLU A 226 0.97 -27.46 -34.17
CA GLU A 226 1.79 -27.96 -33.06
C GLU A 226 2.87 -28.95 -33.53
N GLN A 227 2.54 -29.81 -34.51
CA GLN A 227 3.44 -30.84 -35.02
C GLN A 227 4.61 -30.23 -35.81
N SER A 228 4.34 -29.24 -36.66
CA SER A 228 5.37 -28.48 -37.39
C SER A 228 6.36 -27.77 -36.47
N ILE A 229 5.88 -27.23 -35.35
CA ILE A 229 6.72 -26.58 -34.34
C ILE A 229 7.60 -27.60 -33.59
N GLU A 230 7.03 -28.75 -33.22
CA GLU A 230 7.77 -29.83 -32.56
C GLU A 230 8.84 -30.45 -33.46
N MET A 231 8.54 -30.62 -34.75
CA MET A 231 9.48 -31.13 -35.74
C MET A 231 10.73 -30.24 -35.87
N ARG A 232 10.60 -28.91 -35.77
CA ARG A 232 11.74 -27.96 -35.74
C ARG A 232 12.62 -28.11 -34.50
N LYS A 233 12.05 -28.48 -33.35
CA LYS A 233 12.84 -28.77 -32.13
C LYS A 233 13.64 -30.06 -32.25
N GLY A 234 13.16 -31.05 -32.99
CA GLY A 234 13.88 -32.29 -33.28
C GLY A 234 15.15 -32.09 -34.13
N ASP A 235 15.11 -31.14 -35.07
CA ASP A 235 16.23 -30.85 -35.99
C ASP A 235 17.30 -29.90 -35.40
N ASN A 236 16.98 -29.21 -34.30
CA ASN A 236 17.83 -28.17 -33.71
C ASN A 236 19.06 -28.68 -32.91
N SER A 237 19.43 -29.96 -33.05
CA SER A 237 20.78 -30.40 -32.68
C SER A 237 21.86 -29.93 -33.67
N SER A 238 21.50 -29.22 -34.76
CA SER A 238 22.47 -28.93 -35.81
C SER A 238 22.36 -27.61 -36.60
N PHE A 239 21.53 -26.61 -36.29
CA PHE A 239 21.54 -25.39 -37.12
C PHE A 239 21.39 -24.03 -36.41
N GLN A 240 22.26 -23.11 -36.83
CA GLN A 240 22.47 -21.75 -36.38
C GLN A 240 21.27 -20.84 -36.61
N ALA A 241 21.16 -19.85 -35.72
CA ALA A 241 20.27 -18.70 -35.76
C ALA A 241 20.05 -18.14 -37.18
N ARG A 242 18.80 -18.18 -37.66
CA ARG A 242 18.32 -17.27 -38.70
C ARG A 242 17.51 -16.17 -38.03
N THR A 243 18.11 -14.99 -37.98
CA THR A 243 17.45 -13.71 -37.75
C THR A 243 16.37 -13.52 -38.83
N PHE A 244 15.11 -13.37 -38.41
CA PHE A 244 14.04 -12.89 -39.29
C PHE A 244 14.04 -11.35 -39.25
N GLU A 245 14.46 -10.72 -40.34
CA GLU A 245 14.12 -9.32 -40.61
C GLU A 245 12.64 -9.27 -40.99
N TYR A 246 11.81 -8.67 -40.12
CA TYR A 246 10.47 -8.24 -40.50
C TYR A 246 10.54 -6.78 -40.93
N GLU A 247 10.25 -6.50 -42.20
CA GLU A 247 10.02 -5.16 -42.71
C GLU A 247 8.75 -4.58 -42.09
N PHE A 248 8.93 -3.73 -41.08
CA PHE A 248 7.85 -2.93 -40.49
C PHE A 248 7.48 -1.84 -41.49
N HIS A 249 6.43 -2.04 -42.29
CA HIS A 249 5.89 -0.97 -43.12
C HIS A 249 5.31 0.12 -42.22
N SER A 250 5.98 1.27 -42.27
CA SER A 250 5.70 2.51 -41.56
C SER A 250 4.27 3.00 -41.83
N SER A 251 3.44 3.04 -40.79
CA SER A 251 2.29 3.93 -40.71
C SER A 251 2.00 4.37 -39.27
N VAL A 252 3.05 4.74 -38.53
CA VAL A 252 2.93 5.66 -37.37
C VAL A 252 4.10 6.65 -37.43
N THR A 253 4.01 7.59 -38.37
CA THR A 253 4.90 8.74 -38.39
C THR A 253 4.59 9.68 -37.24
N LYS A 254 5.66 10.01 -36.50
CA LYS A 254 5.94 11.30 -35.86
C LYS A 254 5.00 11.74 -34.72
N GLU A 255 5.32 11.31 -33.51
CA GLU A 255 5.52 12.20 -32.36
C GLU A 255 6.08 11.38 -31.18
N ASN A 256 6.89 12.02 -30.33
CA ASN A 256 7.54 11.45 -29.13
C ASN A 256 8.89 10.74 -29.32
N SER A 257 9.82 11.39 -30.01
CA SER A 257 11.25 11.25 -29.72
C SER A 257 11.70 12.29 -28.69
N LYS A 258 11.44 12.04 -27.40
CA LYS A 258 12.27 12.56 -26.29
C LYS A 258 11.88 11.90 -24.96
N GLN A 259 12.91 11.33 -24.31
CA GLN A 259 12.98 10.72 -22.97
C GLN A 259 12.87 9.18 -22.91
N ARG A 260 13.97 8.52 -23.28
CA ARG A 260 14.39 7.29 -22.59
C ARG A 260 15.39 7.70 -21.51
N ARG A 261 15.01 7.55 -20.24
CA ARG A 261 15.96 7.40 -19.12
C ARG A 261 16.07 5.91 -18.84
N GLU A 262 17.30 5.42 -18.79
CA GLU A 262 17.64 4.06 -18.40
C GLU A 262 17.23 3.82 -16.95
N PHE A 263 16.55 2.69 -16.70
CA PHE A 263 16.46 2.10 -15.36
C PHE A 263 17.10 0.72 -15.44
N SER A 264 18.27 0.60 -14.81
CA SER A 264 18.96 -0.66 -14.55
C SER A 264 18.32 -1.29 -13.31
N PHE A 265 17.71 -2.47 -13.44
CA PHE A 265 17.42 -3.33 -12.30
C PHE A 265 18.62 -4.25 -12.09
N VAL A 266 19.22 -4.17 -10.89
CA VAL A 266 20.14 -5.19 -10.37
C VAL A 266 19.31 -6.06 -9.43
N ILE A 267 19.38 -7.37 -9.64
CA ILE A 267 18.72 -8.43 -8.87
C ILE A 267 19.29 -8.48 -7.45
#